data_AF-A0A357CQN1-F1
#
_entry.id   AF-A0A357CQN1-F1
#
_cell.length_a   1.000
_cell.length_b   1.000
_cell.length_c   1.000
_cell.angle_alpha   90.00
_cell.angle_beta   90.00
_cell.angle_gamma   90.00
#
_symmetry.space_group_name_H-M   'P 1'
#
loop_
_entity.id
_entity.type
_entity.pdbx_description
1 polymer ?
#
loop_
_entity_poly.entity_id
_entity_poly.type
_entity_poly.pdbx_seq_one_letter_code
_entity_poly.pdbx_strand_id
1 'polypeptide(L)'
;PWLVRETVAALSGAPVPSPPTVEERFVLIRRHLTDQIEFIGEEQGIKEMRKHLTWYLKGFPGAARARQRINEITSQKALYDLLDEYETELKQIETPWLSIK
;
A
#
# COMPACT_ATOMS: atom_id res chain seq x y z
N PRO A 1 -8.54 -2.86 -0.66
CA PRO A 1 -9.72 -1.97 -0.85
C PRO A 1 -10.55 -1.88 0.44
N TRP A 2 -10.21 -0.94 1.34
CA TRP A 2 -10.98 -0.70 2.57
C TRP A 2 -12.32 -0.02 2.30
N LEU A 3 -12.43 0.76 1.21
CA LEU A 3 -13.70 1.34 0.74
C LEU A 3 -14.81 0.28 0.57
N VAL A 4 -14.46 -0.93 0.12
CA VAL A 4 -15.44 -2.03 -0.01
C VAL A 4 -15.93 -2.47 1.37
N ARG A 5 -15.04 -2.58 2.36
CA ARG A 5 -15.42 -2.91 3.75
C ARG A 5 -16.32 -1.82 4.36
N GLU A 6 -15.98 -0.55 4.12
CA GLU A 6 -16.78 0.61 4.55
C GLU A 6 -18.16 0.61 3.88
N THR A 7 -18.22 0.33 2.57
CA THR A 7 -19.48 0.26 1.82
C THR A 7 -20.36 -0.87 2.32
N VAL A 8 -19.79 -2.07 2.53
CA VAL A 8 -20.52 -3.22 3.07
C VAL A 8 -21.04 -2.92 4.47
N ALA A 9 -20.23 -2.33 5.34
CA ALA A 9 -20.66 -1.94 6.68
C ALA A 9 -21.83 -0.95 6.65
N ALA A 10 -21.71 0.10 5.82
CA ALA A 10 -22.77 1.10 5.64
C ALA A 10 -24.07 0.50 5.11
N LEU A 11 -24.01 -0.40 4.11
CA LEU A 11 -25.18 -1.07 3.55
C LEU A 11 -25.82 -2.09 4.51
N SER A 12 -25.03 -2.65 5.43
CA SER A 12 -25.50 -3.70 6.36
C SER A 12 -25.94 -3.14 7.72
N GLY A 13 -25.85 -1.81 7.92
CA GLY A 13 -26.13 -1.18 9.22
C GLY A 13 -25.09 -1.49 10.30
N ALA A 14 -23.92 -2.01 9.93
CA ALA A 14 -22.83 -2.31 10.84
C ALA A 14 -21.95 -1.06 11.07
N PRO A 15 -21.26 -0.95 12.22
CA PRO A 15 -20.28 0.12 12.44
C PRO A 15 -19.21 0.13 11.34
N VAL A 16 -18.85 1.33 10.88
CA VAL A 16 -17.77 1.51 9.90
C VAL A 16 -16.45 1.05 10.53
N PRO A 17 -15.71 0.11 9.92
CA PRO A 17 -14.45 -0.37 10.46
C PRO A 17 -13.42 0.75 10.50
N SER A 18 -12.48 0.66 11.45
CA SER A 18 -11.32 1.55 11.47
C SER A 18 -10.54 1.46 10.15
N PRO A 19 -9.94 2.57 9.68
CA PRO A 19 -9.04 2.53 8.54
C PRO A 19 -7.91 1.52 8.79
N PRO A 20 -7.38 0.88 7.73
CA PRO A 20 -6.33 -0.11 7.91
C PRO A 20 -5.05 0.53 8.45
N THR A 21 -4.37 -0.20 9.34
CA THR A 21 -3.06 0.20 9.88
C THR A 21 -2.00 0.24 8.78
N VAL A 22 -0.82 0.79 9.09
CA VAL A 22 0.32 0.77 8.18
C VAL A 22 0.65 -0.68 7.81
N GLU A 23 0.81 -1.55 8.80
CA GLU A 23 1.12 -2.97 8.64
C GLU A 23 0.09 -3.67 7.75
N GLU A 24 -1.21 -3.45 8.00
CA GLU A 24 -2.28 -4.04 7.19
C GLU A 24 -2.21 -3.59 5.73
N ARG A 25 -1.90 -2.31 5.47
CA ARG A 25 -1.73 -1.82 4.09
C ARG A 25 -0.53 -2.45 3.41
N PHE A 26 0.60 -2.59 4.11
CA PHE A 26 1.80 -3.19 3.54
C PHE A 26 1.64 -4.70 3.29
N VAL A 27 0.97 -5.43 4.18
CA VAL A 27 0.56 -6.83 3.92
C VAL A 27 -0.30 -6.93 2.65
N LEU A 28 -1.29 -6.05 2.49
CA LEU A 28 -2.13 -6.02 1.29
C LEU A 28 -1.35 -5.68 0.01
N ILE A 29 -0.40 -4.74 0.09
CA ILE A 29 0.48 -4.41 -1.04
C ILE A 29 1.27 -5.65 -1.46
N ARG A 30 1.93 -6.32 -0.51
CA ARG A 30 2.80 -7.47 -0.80
C ARG A 30 2.03 -8.61 -1.44
N ARG A 31 0.85 -8.93 -0.92
CA ARG A 31 -0.05 -9.93 -1.50
C ARG A 31 -0.45 -9.56 -2.93
N HIS A 32 -0.93 -8.34 -3.13
CA HIS A 32 -1.35 -7.89 -4.47
C HIS A 32 -0.19 -7.89 -5.47
N LEU A 33 1.03 -7.53 -5.04
CA LEU A 33 2.21 -7.65 -5.88
C LEU A 33 2.48 -9.09 -6.30
N THR A 34 2.45 -10.04 -5.36
CA THR A 34 2.61 -11.48 -5.65
C THR A 34 1.55 -11.94 -6.66
N ASP A 35 0.27 -11.72 -6.33
CA ASP A 35 -0.86 -12.16 -7.16
C ASP A 35 -0.76 -11.58 -8.59
N GLN A 36 -0.37 -10.30 -8.70
CA GLN A 36 -0.24 -9.64 -9.99
C GLN A 36 0.93 -10.21 -10.81
N ILE A 37 2.07 -10.44 -10.19
CA ILE A 37 3.24 -11.01 -10.87
C ILE A 37 2.96 -12.45 -11.32
N GLU A 38 2.29 -13.25 -10.50
CA GLU A 38 1.87 -14.60 -10.87
C GLU A 38 0.90 -14.60 -12.05
N PHE A 39 0.03 -13.58 -12.14
CA PHE A 39 -1.00 -13.51 -13.17
C PHE A 39 -0.48 -12.99 -14.53
N ILE A 40 0.35 -11.95 -14.56
CA ILE A 40 0.77 -11.28 -15.82
C ILE A 40 2.29 -11.22 -16.03
N GLY A 41 3.07 -11.87 -15.17
CA GLY A 41 4.52 -11.85 -15.21
C GLY A 41 5.13 -10.64 -14.49
N GLU A 42 6.42 -10.74 -14.15
CA GLU A 42 7.11 -9.79 -13.28
C GLU A 42 7.14 -8.35 -13.85
N GLU A 43 7.61 -8.19 -15.08
CA GLU A 43 7.78 -6.87 -15.69
C GLU A 43 6.45 -6.10 -15.79
N GLN A 44 5.42 -6.76 -16.34
CA GLN A 44 4.10 -6.14 -16.47
C GLN A 44 3.43 -5.99 -15.10
N GLY A 45 3.58 -6.97 -14.21
CA GLY A 45 3.03 -6.93 -12.87
C GLY A 45 3.52 -5.73 -12.07
N ILE A 46 4.83 -5.45 -12.10
CA ILE A 46 5.42 -4.29 -11.44
C ILE A 46 4.90 -2.99 -12.06
N LYS A 47 4.85 -2.89 -13.40
CA LYS A 47 4.33 -1.69 -14.09
C LYS A 47 2.89 -1.38 -13.68
N GLU A 48 2.04 -2.39 -13.66
CA GLU A 48 0.64 -2.25 -13.23
C GLU A 48 0.54 -1.90 -11.74
N MET A 49 1.42 -2.44 -10.89
CA MET A 49 1.40 -2.15 -9.45
C MET A 49 1.70 -0.68 -9.10
N ARG A 50 2.44 0.06 -9.93
CA ARG A 50 2.78 1.48 -9.68
C ARG A 50 1.53 2.35 -9.45
N LYS A 51 0.45 2.10 -10.22
CA LYS A 51 -0.81 2.85 -10.07
C LYS A 51 -1.52 2.50 -8.75
N HIS A 52 -1.48 1.23 -8.35
CA HIS A 52 -2.09 0.77 -7.10
C HIS A 52 -1.34 1.30 -5.88
N LEU A 53 -0.01 1.29 -5.91
CA LEU A 53 0.87 1.82 -4.87
C LEU A 53 0.61 3.30 -4.59
N THR A 54 0.24 4.07 -5.60
CA THR A 54 -0.15 5.49 -5.43
C THR A 54 -1.33 5.65 -4.46
N TRP A 55 -2.31 4.75 -4.52
CA TRP A 55 -3.46 4.75 -3.62
C TRP A 55 -3.12 4.17 -2.24
N TYR A 56 -2.35 3.08 -2.17
CA TYR A 56 -2.01 2.46 -0.89
C TYR A 56 -1.17 3.38 0.02
N LEU A 57 -0.23 4.11 -0.57
CA LEU A 57 0.71 4.97 0.17
C LEU A 57 0.17 6.38 0.42
N LYS A 58 -1.06 6.68 -0.01
CA LYS A 58 -1.67 8.00 0.19
C LYS A 58 -1.81 8.31 1.68
N GLY A 59 -1.34 9.50 2.07
CA GLY A 59 -1.41 10.00 3.45
C GLY A 59 -0.21 9.63 4.33
N PHE A 60 0.73 8.82 3.83
CA PHE A 60 1.95 8.51 4.57
C PHE A 60 3.03 9.59 4.39
N PRO A 61 3.79 9.92 5.45
CA PRO A 61 5.00 10.75 5.34
C PRO A 61 5.95 10.18 4.28
N GLY A 62 6.55 11.04 3.46
CA GLY A 62 7.51 10.59 2.44
C GLY A 62 6.91 9.85 1.24
N ALA A 63 5.58 9.72 1.13
CA ALA A 63 4.95 8.93 0.06
C ALA A 63 5.32 9.41 -1.36
N ALA A 64 5.58 10.70 -1.56
CA ALA A 64 6.06 11.22 -2.86
C ALA A 64 7.44 10.65 -3.23
N ARG A 65 8.39 10.64 -2.28
CA ARG A 65 9.73 10.06 -2.45
C ARG A 65 9.64 8.56 -2.73
N ALA A 66 8.82 7.84 -1.96
CA ALA A 66 8.61 6.41 -2.16
C ALA A 66 8.07 6.12 -3.57
N ARG A 67 7.05 6.87 -4.03
CA ARG A 67 6.49 6.71 -5.39
C ARG A 67 7.52 6.97 -6.49
N GLN A 68 8.39 7.97 -6.33
CA GLN A 68 9.44 8.24 -7.30
C GLN A 68 10.37 7.04 -7.44
N ARG A 69 10.88 6.52 -6.32
CA ARG A 69 11.76 5.34 -6.31
C ARG A 69 11.06 4.09 -6.88
N ILE A 70 9.79 3.88 -6.56
CA ILE A 70 8.96 2.77 -7.09
C ILE A 70 8.88 2.80 -8.62
N ASN A 71 8.82 3.98 -9.24
CA ASN A 71 8.72 4.11 -10.70
C ASN A 71 9.98 3.64 -11.44
N GLU A 72 11.13 3.60 -10.75
CA GLU A 72 12.42 3.18 -11.32
C GLU A 72 12.65 1.67 -11.17
N ILE A 73 11.86 0.98 -10.36
CA ILE A 73 12.03 -0.44 -10.05
C ILE A 73 11.47 -1.33 -11.16
N THR A 74 12.23 -2.38 -11.50
CA THR A 74 11.93 -3.36 -12.54
C THR A 74 11.97 -4.81 -12.07
N SER A 75 12.26 -5.07 -10.79
CA SER A 75 12.21 -6.42 -10.20
C SER A 75 11.39 -6.48 -8.93
N GLN A 76 10.78 -7.65 -8.68
CA GLN A 76 9.94 -7.95 -7.53
C GLN A 76 10.74 -7.79 -6.24
N LYS A 77 11.97 -8.32 -6.23
CA LYS A 77 12.86 -8.24 -5.08
C LYS A 77 13.14 -6.78 -4.71
N ALA A 78 13.54 -5.95 -5.67
CA ALA A 78 13.83 -4.54 -5.39
C ALA A 78 12.59 -3.79 -4.89
N LEU A 79 11.40 -4.15 -5.38
CA LEU A 79 10.16 -3.56 -4.90
C LEU A 79 9.86 -3.97 -3.45
N TYR A 80 10.06 -5.24 -3.09
CA TYR A 80 9.94 -5.68 -1.69
C TYR A 80 10.95 -5.00 -0.79
N ASP A 81 12.22 -4.95 -1.19
CA ASP A 81 13.28 -4.31 -0.40
C ASP A 81 12.91 -2.83 -0.11
N LEU A 82 12.42 -2.11 -1.11
CA LEU A 82 11.94 -0.73 -0.93
C LEU A 82 10.73 -0.63 -0.01
N LEU A 83 9.77 -1.56 -0.12
CA LEU A 83 8.59 -1.57 0.74
C LEU A 83 8.97 -1.85 2.19
N ASP A 84 9.92 -2.75 2.44
CA ASP A 84 10.40 -3.07 3.79
C ASP A 84 11.17 -1.90 4.42
N GLU A 85 12.03 -1.24 3.64
CA GLU A 85 12.71 0.00 4.05
C GLU A 85 11.67 1.07 4.42
N TYR A 86 10.69 1.31 3.54
CA TYR A 86 9.70 2.36 3.75
C TYR A 86 8.76 2.06 4.91
N GLU A 87 8.34 0.80 5.10
CA GLU A 87 7.55 0.39 6.27
C GLU A 87 8.33 0.61 7.57
N THR A 88 9.64 0.32 7.56
CA THR A 88 10.53 0.55 8.71
C THR A 88 10.66 2.04 9.02
N GLU A 89 10.87 2.88 8.01
CA GLU A 89 10.89 4.34 8.17
C GLU A 89 9.59 4.84 8.82
N LEU A 90 8.43 4.38 8.34
CA LEU A 90 7.13 4.81 8.87
C LEU A 90 6.92 4.43 10.33
N LYS A 91 7.48 3.31 10.79
CA LYS A 91 7.42 2.87 12.19
C LYS A 91 8.33 3.70 13.11
N GLN A 92 9.36 4.34 12.57
CA GLN A 92 10.29 5.17 13.33
C GLN A 92 9.79 6.60 13.52
N ILE A 93 8.91 7.06 12.65
CA ILE A 93 8.32 8.38 12.80
C ILE A 93 7.22 8.23 13.88
N GLU A 94 7.36 8.94 15.00
CA GLU A 94 6.35 9.01 16.06
C GLU A 94 5.03 9.57 15.49
N THR A 95 3.88 9.20 16.07
CA THR A 95 2.56 9.10 15.39
C THR A 95 1.61 10.33 15.48
N PRO A 96 1.80 11.46 14.74
CA PRO A 96 0.72 12.47 14.59
C PRO A 96 -0.20 12.36 13.36
N TRP A 97 0.20 11.75 12.23
CA TRP A 97 -0.55 11.89 10.96
C TRP A 97 -1.73 10.93 10.77
N LEU A 98 -1.96 9.98 11.66
CA LEU A 98 -3.16 9.13 11.65
C LEU A 98 -4.44 9.90 12.03
N SER A 99 -4.30 11.14 12.51
CA SER A 99 -5.40 11.97 13.00
C SER A 99 -5.94 13.00 12.00
N ILE A 100 -5.43 13.06 10.77
CA ILE A 100 -5.98 13.98 9.76
C ILE A 100 -7.22 13.33 9.13
N LYS A 101 -8.36 13.50 9.81
CA LYS A 101 -9.70 13.43 9.23
C LYS A 101 -10.21 14.83 8.96
#